data_AF-A0AAW2TCF8-F1
#
_entry.id   AF-A0AAW2TCF8-F1
#
_cell.length_a   1.000
_cell.length_b   1.000
_cell.length_c   1.000
_cell.angle_alpha   90.00
_cell.angle_beta   90.00
_cell.angle_gamma   90.00
#
_symmetry.space_group_name_H-M   'P 1'
#
loop_
_entity.id
_entity.type
_entity.pdbx_description
1 polymer ?
#
loop_
_entity_poly.entity_id
_entity_poly.type
_entity_poly.pdbx_seq_one_letter_code
_entity_poly.pdbx_strand_id
1 'polypeptide(L)'
;MAVSGDAPSKKMEEKLKRLEKENDQLKDAKREAASHRSQMEKELKRLSKESAEHEEALRKAVEKAVHDYPHSEEGKDFLEAYWASREDEFKKSNEYQEEVAKIAIPLFEYGFNACKDQFLVQGYAPAGEEPSFLDVKTVLL
;
A
#
# COMPACT_ATOMS: atom_id res chain seq x y z
N MET A 1 70.75 66.63 7.25
CA MET A 1 69.28 66.53 7.37
C MET A 1 68.91 65.08 7.10
N ALA A 2 68.53 64.35 8.14
CA ALA A 2 68.30 62.91 8.09
C ALA A 2 66.84 62.60 7.76
N VAL A 3 66.69 61.45 7.10
CA VAL A 3 65.54 60.83 6.43
C VAL A 3 64.32 60.65 7.33
N SER A 4 63.11 60.84 6.80
CA SER A 4 61.89 60.29 7.42
C SER A 4 60.91 59.77 6.36
N GLY A 5 61.30 58.67 5.70
CA GLY A 5 60.49 57.92 4.75
C GLY A 5 59.62 56.81 5.37
N ASP A 6 59.32 56.88 6.67
CA ASP A 6 58.82 55.73 7.46
C ASP A 6 57.29 55.57 7.55
N ALA A 7 56.49 56.53 7.07
CA ALA A 7 55.03 56.53 7.25
C ALA A 7 54.25 55.53 6.37
N PRO A 8 54.61 55.25 5.10
CA PRO A 8 53.87 54.30 4.25
C PRO A 8 54.10 52.84 4.65
N SER A 9 55.31 52.52 5.12
CA SER A 9 55.74 51.17 5.50
C SER A 9 54.96 50.63 6.70
N LYS A 10 54.83 51.45 7.77
CA LYS A 10 54.09 51.07 8.99
C LYS A 10 52.60 50.81 8.75
N LYS A 11 51.95 51.59 7.87
CA LYS A 11 50.54 51.37 7.49
C LYS A 11 50.36 50.06 6.72
N MET A 12 51.31 49.70 5.86
CA MET A 12 51.27 48.44 5.11
C MET A 12 51.48 47.25 6.05
N GLU A 13 52.37 47.38 7.03
CA GLU A 13 52.63 46.35 8.04
C GLU A 13 51.45 46.13 9.00
N GLU A 14 50.75 47.19 9.42
CA GLU A 14 49.49 47.08 10.18
C GLU A 14 48.39 46.39 9.37
N LYS A 15 48.31 46.69 8.07
CA LYS A 15 47.33 46.04 7.18
C LYS A 15 47.62 44.56 7.00
N LEU A 16 48.90 44.18 6.91
CA LEU A 16 49.32 42.78 6.83
C LEU A 16 48.90 42.01 8.10
N LYS A 17 49.18 42.57 9.28
CA LYS A 17 48.80 41.97 10.58
C LYS A 17 47.28 41.82 10.72
N ARG A 18 46.49 42.77 10.21
CA ARG A 18 45.01 42.63 10.19
C ARG A 18 44.56 41.50 9.27
N LEU A 19 45.13 41.40 8.07
CA LEU A 19 44.80 40.35 7.12
C LEU A 19 45.18 38.96 7.65
N GLU A 20 46.33 38.83 8.32
CA GLU A 20 46.74 37.59 8.98
C GLU A 20 45.73 37.19 10.06
N LYS A 21 45.31 38.14 10.90
CA LYS A 21 44.30 37.92 11.94
C LYS A 21 42.94 37.51 11.36
N GLU A 22 42.49 38.17 10.30
CA GLU A 22 41.25 37.81 9.60
C GLU A 22 41.35 36.42 8.96
N ASN A 23 42.52 36.06 8.42
CA ASN A 23 42.74 34.74 7.82
C ASN A 23 42.66 33.62 8.86
N ASP A 24 43.25 33.84 10.04
CA ASP A 24 43.20 32.86 11.12
C ASP A 24 41.77 32.73 11.70
N GLN A 25 41.05 33.85 11.85
CA GLN A 25 39.62 33.83 12.21
C GLN A 25 38.78 33.06 11.18
N LEU A 26 39.06 33.22 9.88
CA LEU A 26 38.36 32.49 8.82
C LEU A 26 38.68 30.99 8.85
N LYS A 27 39.92 30.60 9.18
CA LYS A 27 40.28 29.18 9.32
C LYS A 27 39.53 28.54 10.49
N ASP A 28 39.44 29.23 11.62
CA ASP A 28 38.75 28.72 12.80
C ASP A 28 37.24 28.63 12.56
N ALA A 29 36.62 29.67 11.98
CA ALA A 29 35.21 29.64 11.59
C ALA A 29 34.91 28.50 10.58
N LYS A 30 35.84 28.24 9.65
CA LYS A 30 35.70 27.13 8.69
C LYS A 30 35.78 25.76 9.38
N ARG A 31 36.62 25.60 10.40
CA ARG A 31 36.72 24.37 11.21
C ARG A 31 35.44 24.15 12.02
N GLU A 32 34.92 25.19 12.66
CA GLU A 32 33.66 25.14 13.40
C GLU A 32 32.48 24.78 12.48
N ALA A 33 32.39 25.42 11.32
CA ALA A 33 31.35 25.12 10.33
C ALA A 33 31.49 23.69 9.75
N ALA A 34 32.70 23.13 9.66
CA ALA A 34 32.89 21.74 9.28
C ALA A 34 32.46 20.77 10.38
N SER A 35 32.77 21.08 11.64
CA SER A 35 32.33 20.32 12.81
C SER A 35 30.80 20.29 12.92
N HIS A 36 30.16 21.46 12.82
CA HIS A 36 28.70 21.59 12.88
C HIS A 36 28.02 20.82 11.74
N ARG A 37 28.57 20.90 10.52
CA ARG A 37 28.06 20.10 9.38
C ARG A 37 28.16 18.60 9.64
N SER A 38 29.28 18.13 10.19
CA SER A 38 29.44 16.72 10.55
C SER A 38 28.44 16.28 11.63
N GLN A 39 28.17 17.13 12.62
CA GLN A 39 27.16 16.86 13.65
C GLN A 39 25.75 16.78 13.05
N MET A 40 25.35 17.75 12.24
CA MET A 40 24.04 17.72 11.58
C MET A 40 23.86 16.49 10.68
N GLU A 41 24.91 16.07 9.96
CA GLU A 41 24.83 14.87 9.12
C GLU A 41 24.61 13.60 9.95
N LYS A 42 25.25 13.51 11.12
CA LYS A 42 25.03 12.40 12.07
C LYS A 42 23.61 12.41 12.61
N GLU A 43 23.09 13.58 12.99
CA GLU A 43 21.72 13.72 13.48
C GLU A 43 20.69 13.36 12.39
N LEU A 44 20.89 13.83 11.16
CA LEU A 44 20.03 13.47 10.02
C LEU A 44 20.00 11.97 9.77
N LYS A 45 21.16 11.29 9.81
CA LYS A 45 21.23 9.83 9.68
C LYS A 45 20.51 9.12 10.82
N ARG A 46 20.63 9.63 12.05
CA ARG A 46 19.93 9.08 13.22
C ARG A 46 18.41 9.22 13.08
N LEU A 47 17.94 10.43 12.76
CA LEU A 47 16.52 10.72 12.57
C LEU A 47 15.93 9.92 11.40
N SER A 48 16.68 9.78 10.31
CA SER A 48 16.26 8.95 9.18
C SER A 48 16.08 7.48 9.58
N LYS A 49 16.95 6.93 10.43
CA LYS A 49 16.82 5.56 10.93
C LYS A 49 15.63 5.43 11.88
N GLU A 50 15.48 6.34 12.84
CA GLU A 50 14.34 6.38 13.78
C GLU A 50 13.01 6.48 13.02
N SER A 51 12.95 7.32 11.97
CA SER A 51 11.77 7.44 11.11
C SER A 51 11.43 6.14 10.40
N ALA A 52 12.42 5.44 9.83
CA ALA A 52 12.20 4.17 9.16
C ALA A 52 11.72 3.07 10.13
N GLU A 53 12.30 3.02 11.33
CA GLU A 53 11.89 2.08 12.38
C GLU A 53 10.45 2.36 12.85
N HIS A 54 10.06 3.63 13.00
CA HIS A 54 8.69 4.01 13.34
C HIS A 54 7.69 3.66 12.24
N GLU A 55 8.03 3.88 10.97
CA GLU A 55 7.19 3.51 9.84
C GLU A 55 7.00 1.98 9.76
N GLU A 56 8.06 1.21 9.97
CA GLU A 56 7.97 -0.25 10.00
C GLU A 56 7.12 -0.74 11.19
N ALA A 57 7.27 -0.15 12.38
CA ALA A 57 6.48 -0.48 13.55
C ALA A 57 4.99 -0.17 13.34
N LEU A 58 4.67 0.99 12.76
CA LEU A 58 3.31 1.35 12.39
C LEU A 58 2.73 0.36 11.38
N ARG A 59 3.49 0.00 10.35
CA ARG A 59 3.05 -0.97 9.35
C ARG A 59 2.71 -2.33 9.99
N LYS A 60 3.57 -2.85 10.87
CA LYS A 60 3.31 -4.10 11.60
C LYS A 60 2.08 -3.99 12.51
N ALA A 61 1.89 -2.86 13.17
CA ALA A 61 0.73 -2.63 14.01
C ALA A 61 -0.57 -2.59 13.19
N VAL A 62 -0.55 -1.96 12.02
CA VAL A 62 -1.69 -1.95 11.08
C VAL A 62 -1.97 -3.34 10.53
N GLU A 63 -0.94 -4.05 10.06
CA GLU A 63 -1.09 -5.45 9.58
C GLU A 63 -1.70 -6.34 10.66
N LYS A 64 -1.23 -6.21 11.91
CA LYS A 64 -1.78 -6.93 13.04
C LYS A 64 -3.24 -6.53 13.32
N ALA A 65 -3.56 -5.24 13.33
CA ALA A 65 -4.92 -4.77 13.57
C ALA A 65 -5.89 -5.27 12.48
N VAL A 66 -5.48 -5.24 11.20
CA VAL A 66 -6.31 -5.74 10.09
C VAL A 66 -6.54 -7.25 10.19
N HIS A 67 -5.55 -8.00 10.66
CA HIS A 67 -5.68 -9.44 10.87
C HIS A 67 -6.54 -9.76 12.11
N ASP A 68 -6.28 -9.10 13.25
CA ASP A 68 -6.88 -9.45 14.53
C ASP A 68 -8.29 -8.88 14.70
N TYR A 69 -8.58 -7.70 14.12
CA TYR A 69 -9.85 -7.01 14.29
C TYR A 69 -11.06 -7.86 13.82
N PRO A 70 -11.08 -8.45 12.61
CA PRO A 70 -12.17 -9.34 12.17
C PRO A 70 -12.42 -10.56 13.08
N HIS A 71 -11.43 -10.94 13.89
CA HIS A 71 -11.52 -12.08 14.79
C HIS A 71 -11.89 -11.68 16.24
N SER A 72 -11.87 -10.40 16.56
CA SER A 72 -12.36 -9.86 17.83
C SER A 72 -13.89 -9.82 17.87
N GLU A 73 -14.48 -9.79 19.07
CA GLU A 73 -15.95 -9.67 19.21
C GLU A 73 -16.48 -8.39 18.58
N GLU A 74 -15.83 -7.25 18.83
CA GLU A 74 -16.21 -5.95 18.24
C GLU A 74 -16.15 -5.97 16.69
N GLY A 75 -15.11 -6.60 16.13
CA GLY A 75 -14.98 -6.71 14.68
C GLY A 75 -15.99 -7.66 14.06
N LYS A 76 -16.35 -8.76 14.75
CA LYS A 76 -17.44 -9.64 14.31
C LYS A 76 -18.77 -8.90 14.31
N ASP A 77 -19.11 -8.21 15.40
CA ASP A 77 -20.35 -7.42 15.52
C ASP A 77 -20.43 -6.37 14.41
N PHE A 78 -19.32 -5.66 14.16
CA PHE A 78 -19.23 -4.69 13.06
C PHE A 78 -19.43 -5.35 11.70
N LEU A 79 -18.76 -6.47 11.42
CA LEU A 79 -18.86 -7.17 10.15
C LEU A 79 -20.27 -7.74 9.93
N GLU A 80 -20.89 -8.27 10.97
CA GLU A 80 -22.26 -8.79 10.91
C GLU A 80 -23.27 -7.67 10.63
N ALA A 81 -23.16 -6.54 11.33
CA ALA A 81 -24.00 -5.37 11.06
C ALA A 81 -23.76 -4.79 9.66
N TYR A 82 -22.50 -4.73 9.22
CA TYR A 82 -22.13 -4.29 7.88
C TYR A 82 -22.75 -5.20 6.81
N TRP A 83 -22.64 -6.52 6.97
CA TRP A 83 -23.22 -7.48 6.04
C TRP A 83 -24.74 -7.43 6.03
N ALA A 84 -25.39 -7.36 7.19
CA ALA A 84 -26.84 -7.24 7.30
C ALA A 84 -27.36 -5.99 6.56
N SER A 85 -26.62 -4.88 6.63
CA SER A 85 -27.00 -3.64 5.93
C SER A 85 -26.88 -3.73 4.40
N ARG A 86 -26.07 -4.67 3.89
CA ARG A 86 -25.76 -4.82 2.46
C ARG A 86 -26.34 -6.07 1.82
N GLU A 87 -26.95 -6.94 2.61
CA GLU A 87 -27.43 -8.25 2.16
C GLU A 87 -28.39 -8.13 0.96
N ASP A 88 -29.35 -7.22 1.03
CA ASP A 88 -30.35 -7.01 -0.02
C ASP A 88 -29.77 -6.43 -1.31
N GLU A 89 -28.71 -5.63 -1.22
CA GLU A 89 -28.00 -5.11 -2.39
C GLU A 89 -27.12 -6.18 -3.01
N PHE A 90 -26.42 -6.97 -2.18
CA PHE A 90 -25.61 -8.09 -2.64
C PHE A 90 -26.47 -9.14 -3.37
N LYS A 91 -27.65 -9.49 -2.84
CA LYS A 91 -28.58 -10.43 -3.52
C LYS A 91 -29.04 -9.98 -4.91
N LYS A 92 -28.93 -8.68 -5.22
CA LYS A 92 -29.26 -8.12 -6.53
C LYS A 92 -28.05 -8.02 -7.46
N SER A 93 -26.85 -8.25 -6.96
CA SER A 93 -25.62 -8.14 -7.74
C SER A 93 -25.46 -9.32 -8.70
N ASN A 94 -24.73 -9.09 -9.80
CA ASN A 94 -24.37 -10.15 -10.73
C ASN A 94 -23.45 -11.18 -10.05
N GLU A 95 -22.61 -10.76 -9.11
CA GLU A 95 -21.72 -11.66 -8.36
C GLU A 95 -22.51 -12.70 -7.57
N TYR A 96 -23.58 -12.27 -6.89
CA TYR A 96 -24.47 -13.20 -6.21
C TYR A 96 -25.15 -14.17 -7.19
N GLN A 97 -25.62 -13.67 -8.33
CA GLN A 97 -26.23 -14.51 -9.36
C GLN A 97 -25.25 -15.55 -9.92
N GLU A 98 -23.99 -15.17 -10.15
CA GLU A 98 -22.94 -16.07 -10.62
C GLU A 98 -22.63 -17.15 -9.59
N GLU A 99 -22.49 -16.79 -8.31
CA GLU A 99 -22.24 -17.77 -7.24
C GLU A 99 -23.41 -18.73 -7.06
N VAL A 100 -24.65 -18.22 -7.08
CA VAL A 100 -25.85 -19.06 -7.05
C VAL A 100 -25.89 -19.98 -8.27
N ALA A 101 -25.57 -19.47 -9.47
CA ALA A 101 -25.54 -20.27 -10.69
C ALA A 101 -24.50 -21.39 -10.63
N LYS A 102 -23.29 -21.13 -10.13
CA LYS A 102 -22.23 -22.15 -9.94
C LYS A 102 -22.71 -23.33 -9.08
N ILE A 103 -23.53 -23.04 -8.06
CA ILE A 103 -24.08 -24.07 -7.17
C ILE A 103 -25.31 -24.75 -7.78
N ALA A 104 -26.20 -23.97 -8.40
CA ALA A 104 -27.51 -24.46 -8.84
C ALA A 104 -27.44 -25.25 -10.16
N ILE A 105 -26.63 -24.81 -11.13
CA ILE A 105 -26.53 -25.42 -12.47
C ILE A 105 -26.27 -26.93 -12.39
N PRO A 106 -25.26 -27.43 -11.62
CA PRO A 106 -25.01 -28.87 -11.53
C PRO A 106 -26.18 -29.68 -10.95
N LEU A 107 -26.92 -29.11 -10.00
CA LEU A 107 -28.08 -29.77 -9.39
C LEU A 107 -29.22 -29.92 -10.39
N PHE A 108 -29.49 -28.86 -11.16
CA PHE A 108 -30.50 -28.90 -12.21
C PHE A 108 -30.10 -29.84 -13.36
N GLU A 109 -28.82 -29.85 -13.75
CA GLU A 109 -28.30 -30.78 -14.75
C GLU A 109 -28.46 -32.24 -14.31
N TYR A 110 -28.18 -32.54 -13.03
CA TYR A 110 -28.40 -33.87 -12.46
C TYR A 110 -29.88 -34.29 -12.57
N GLY A 111 -30.80 -33.41 -12.15
CA GLY A 111 -32.24 -33.67 -12.24
C GLY A 111 -32.72 -33.85 -13.67
N PHE A 112 -32.24 -33.00 -14.58
CA PHE A 112 -32.53 -33.09 -16.01
C PHE A 112 -32.11 -34.45 -16.60
N ASN A 113 -30.89 -34.89 -16.31
CA ASN A 113 -30.39 -36.18 -16.76
C ASN A 113 -31.17 -37.35 -16.16
N ALA A 114 -31.52 -37.28 -14.87
CA ALA A 114 -32.34 -38.31 -14.23
C ALA A 114 -33.74 -38.43 -14.88
N CYS A 115 -34.35 -37.31 -15.27
CA CYS A 115 -35.61 -37.33 -16.03
C CYS A 115 -35.41 -37.95 -17.41
N LYS A 116 -34.36 -37.58 -18.14
CA LYS A 116 -34.04 -38.15 -19.45
C LYS A 116 -33.92 -39.68 -19.39
N ASP A 117 -33.21 -40.19 -18.40
CA ASP A 117 -33.04 -41.63 -18.19
C ASP A 117 -34.37 -42.34 -17.90
N GLN A 118 -35.26 -41.71 -17.12
CA GLN A 118 -36.59 -42.27 -16.86
C GLN A 118 -37.46 -42.38 -18.11
N PHE A 119 -37.44 -41.36 -18.99
CA PHE A 119 -38.17 -41.42 -20.26
C PHE A 119 -37.68 -42.57 -21.15
N LEU A 120 -36.36 -42.78 -21.22
CA LEU A 120 -35.77 -43.89 -21.97
C LEU A 120 -36.21 -45.26 -21.43
N VAL A 121 -36.20 -45.43 -20.10
CA VAL A 121 -36.65 -46.68 -19.45
C VAL A 121 -38.14 -46.97 -19.72
N GLN A 122 -38.96 -45.93 -19.86
CA GLN A 122 -40.39 -46.06 -20.17
C GLN A 122 -40.69 -46.30 -21.66
N GLY A 123 -39.65 -46.42 -22.51
CA GLY A 123 -39.80 -46.74 -23.93
C GLY A 123 -40.12 -45.55 -24.82
N TYR A 124 -39.97 -44.32 -24.33
CA TYR A 124 -40.02 -43.14 -25.18
C TYR A 124 -38.76 -43.07 -26.05
N ALA A 125 -38.94 -42.77 -27.34
CA ALA A 125 -37.82 -42.65 -28.26
C ALA A 125 -36.92 -41.46 -27.84
N PRO A 126 -35.58 -41.61 -27.85
CA PRO A 126 -34.69 -40.48 -27.65
C PRO A 126 -34.96 -39.41 -28.71
N ALA A 127 -34.83 -38.13 -28.32
CA ALA A 127 -34.92 -37.02 -29.25
C ALA A 127 -33.87 -37.18 -30.37
N GLY A 128 -34.21 -36.74 -31.60
CA GLY A 128 -33.30 -36.83 -32.75
C GLY A 128 -32.01 -36.02 -32.59
N GLU A 129 -32.04 -34.98 -31.76
CA GLU A 129 -30.88 -34.26 -31.23
C GLU A 129 -30.93 -34.34 -29.70
N GLU A 130 -29.77 -34.55 -29.06
CA GLU A 130 -29.70 -34.65 -27.61
C GLU A 130 -29.88 -33.25 -27.00
N PRO A 131 -30.98 -32.98 -26.27
CA PRO A 131 -31.20 -31.65 -25.73
C PRO A 131 -30.15 -31.36 -24.65
N SER A 132 -29.37 -30.30 -24.85
CA SER A 132 -28.45 -29.81 -23.84
C SER A 132 -29.24 -29.14 -22.71
N PHE A 133 -28.81 -29.38 -21.47
CA PHE A 133 -29.42 -28.83 -20.26
C PHE A 133 -29.58 -27.30 -20.30
N LEU A 134 -28.66 -26.59 -20.95
CA LEU A 134 -28.67 -25.11 -21.03
C LEU A 134 -29.18 -24.56 -22.37
N ASP A 135 -29.60 -25.40 -23.31
CA ASP A 135 -29.99 -24.94 -24.63
C ASP A 135 -31.49 -24.58 -24.68
N VAL A 136 -31.81 -23.41 -24.12
CA VAL A 136 -33.19 -22.87 -24.04
C VAL A 136 -33.70 -22.36 -25.40
N LYS A 137 -32.88 -22.42 -26.47
CA LYS A 137 -33.29 -21.92 -27.80
C LYS A 137 -34.28 -22.83 -28.54
N THR A 138 -34.53 -24.05 -28.06
CA THR A 138 -35.38 -25.03 -28.74
C THR A 138 -36.74 -25.30 -28.08
N VAL A 139 -37.07 -24.66 -26.94
CA VAL A 139 -38.31 -24.97 -26.18
C VAL A 139 -39.40 -23.87 -26.27
N LEU A 140 -39.18 -22.80 -27.04
CA LEU A 140 -40.22 -21.81 -27.36
C LEU A 140 -40.38 -21.64 -28.88
N LEU A 141 -40.95 -22.66 -29.52
CA LEU A 141 -41.74 -22.53 -30.75
C LEU A 141 -43.00 -23.37 -30.62
#